data_AF-A0ABD5PYZ4-F1
#
_entry.id   AF-A0ABD5PYZ4-F1
#
_cell.length_a   1.000
_cell.length_b   1.000
_cell.length_c   1.000
_cell.angle_alpha   90.00
_cell.angle_beta   90.00
_cell.angle_gamma   90.00
#
_symmetry.space_group_name_H-M   'P 1'
#
loop_
_entity.id
_entity.type
_entity.pdbx_description
1 polymer ?
#
loop_
_entity_poly.entity_id
_entity_poly.type
_entity_poly.pdbx_seq_one_letter_code
_entity_poly.pdbx_strand_id
1 'polypeptide(L)'
;MNLPTTDDAELRTSDTASEMWEFAEDADPAQARRAYPSGWLWLTGEQSVRSLLGALLDADPDARYGEDDLASRSDLSESEVAEAIDALISLGVLVADDGAYRVNEHAIVYHAARELSAAVETTGAPDDEDGLAYLARLESVRLMLDALLEADPDQSLTQEDVHLLTGVSRKRVWLHVEKLVDLGVLEESGDEYVVGPDSPVLRWVQSLDAAVVGATLAPSHP
;
A
#
# COMPACT_ATOMS: atom_id res chain seq x y z
N MET A 1 -3.47 -16.53 8.12
CA MET A 1 -4.35 -15.61 8.86
C MET A 1 -4.78 -14.58 7.86
N ASN A 2 -6.09 -14.51 7.56
CA ASN A 2 -6.62 -13.47 6.70
C ASN A 2 -6.56 -12.14 7.48
N LEU A 3 -6.27 -11.07 6.76
CA LEU A 3 -6.47 -9.72 7.29
C LEU A 3 -7.97 -9.54 7.59
N PRO A 4 -8.34 -8.76 8.63
CA PRO A 4 -9.72 -8.32 8.78
C PRO A 4 -10.17 -7.67 7.47
N THR A 5 -11.39 -7.98 7.06
CA THR A 5 -12.07 -7.29 5.95
C THR A 5 -12.20 -5.81 6.28
N THR A 6 -12.37 -4.97 5.26
CA THR A 6 -12.47 -3.50 5.34
C THR A 6 -13.46 -2.96 6.38
N ASP A 7 -14.37 -3.79 6.89
CA ASP A 7 -15.39 -3.45 7.90
C ASP A 7 -14.90 -3.49 9.37
N ASP A 8 -13.77 -4.15 9.67
CA ASP A 8 -13.33 -4.37 11.07
C ASP A 8 -12.04 -3.60 11.46
N ALA A 9 -11.39 -2.93 10.50
CA ALA A 9 -10.12 -2.24 10.73
C ALA A 9 -10.32 -0.71 10.84
N GLU A 10 -9.76 -0.11 11.87
CA GLU A 10 -9.84 1.34 12.09
C GLU A 10 -8.63 2.02 11.45
N LEU A 11 -8.85 2.85 10.43
CA LEU A 11 -7.74 3.46 9.71
C LEU A 11 -6.85 4.29 10.64
N ARG A 12 -5.54 4.14 10.50
CA ARG A 12 -4.55 4.87 11.27
C ARG A 12 -4.50 6.33 10.85
N THR A 13 -4.78 7.21 11.80
CA THR A 13 -4.75 8.67 11.67
C THR A 13 -3.93 9.25 12.82
N SER A 14 -3.76 10.58 12.86
CA SER A 14 -3.14 11.25 14.02
C SER A 14 -3.85 10.96 15.33
N ASP A 15 -5.16 10.71 15.28
CA ASP A 15 -5.99 10.53 16.47
C ASP A 15 -5.94 9.07 16.97
N THR A 16 -5.81 8.10 16.05
CA THR A 16 -5.81 6.66 16.36
C THR A 16 -4.42 6.05 16.49
N ALA A 17 -3.35 6.79 16.14
CA ALA A 17 -1.96 6.29 16.23
C ALA A 17 -1.54 5.90 17.66
N SER A 18 -2.00 6.63 18.68
CA SER A 18 -1.69 6.29 20.08
C SER A 18 -2.37 4.99 20.49
N GLU A 19 -3.62 4.78 20.06
CA GLU A 19 -4.38 3.57 20.36
C GLU A 19 -3.76 2.32 19.70
N MET A 20 -3.21 2.46 18.49
CA MET A 20 -2.43 1.39 17.86
C MET A 20 -1.24 0.98 18.74
N TRP A 21 -0.50 1.94 19.29
CA TRP A 21 0.66 1.63 20.13
C TRP A 21 0.26 1.05 21.49
N GLU A 22 -0.84 1.50 22.08
CA GLU A 22 -1.44 0.85 23.27
C GLU A 22 -1.83 -0.60 22.96
N PHE A 23 -2.47 -0.86 21.81
CA PHE A 23 -2.78 -2.21 21.35
C PHE A 23 -1.53 -3.07 21.13
N ALA A 24 -0.44 -2.47 20.66
CA ALA A 24 0.84 -3.15 20.46
C ALA A 24 1.55 -3.55 21.76
N GLU A 25 1.14 -3.03 22.94
CA GLU A 25 1.67 -3.49 24.22
C GLU A 25 1.15 -4.89 24.59
N ASP A 26 -0.10 -5.18 24.21
CA ASP A 26 -0.77 -6.47 24.43
C ASP A 26 -0.64 -7.43 23.23
N ALA A 27 -0.42 -6.89 22.03
CA ALA A 27 -0.19 -7.63 20.79
C ALA A 27 1.29 -7.52 20.31
N ASP A 28 1.58 -7.92 19.08
CA ASP A 28 2.85 -7.55 18.43
C ASP A 28 2.63 -6.36 17.47
N PRO A 29 3.67 -5.57 17.16
CA PRO A 29 3.53 -4.37 16.31
C PRO A 29 2.94 -4.66 14.93
N ALA A 30 3.18 -5.85 14.36
CA ALA A 30 2.61 -6.20 13.07
C ALA A 30 1.10 -6.47 13.19
N GLN A 31 0.63 -7.05 14.30
CA GLN A 31 -0.79 -7.20 14.56
C GLN A 31 -1.47 -5.85 14.78
N ALA A 32 -0.83 -4.95 15.54
CA ALA A 32 -1.33 -3.59 15.76
C ALA A 32 -1.49 -2.82 14.44
N ARG A 33 -0.49 -2.87 13.55
CA ARG A 33 -0.55 -2.26 12.21
C ARG A 33 -1.63 -2.84 11.30
N ARG A 34 -2.06 -4.09 11.52
CA ARG A 34 -3.19 -4.68 10.77
C ARG A 34 -4.54 -4.27 11.33
N ALA A 35 -4.63 -4.11 12.65
CA ALA A 35 -5.85 -3.61 13.31
C ALA A 35 -6.05 -2.12 13.03
N TYR A 36 -4.95 -1.37 12.96
CA TYR A 36 -4.89 0.05 12.63
C TYR A 36 -4.05 0.27 11.36
N PRO A 37 -4.55 -0.10 10.17
CA PRO A 37 -3.79 0.04 8.94
C PRO A 37 -3.64 1.52 8.58
N SER A 38 -2.44 1.92 8.15
CA SER A 38 -2.28 3.14 7.36
C SER A 38 -3.09 3.04 6.05
N GLY A 39 -3.28 4.15 5.35
CA GLY A 39 -3.83 4.13 4.00
C GLY A 39 -3.04 3.23 3.05
N TRP A 40 -1.71 3.20 3.19
CA TRP A 40 -0.85 2.25 2.48
C TRP A 40 -1.21 0.79 2.79
N LEU A 41 -1.29 0.41 4.06
CA LEU A 41 -1.62 -0.97 4.44
C LEU A 41 -3.06 -1.34 4.15
N TRP A 42 -3.99 -0.39 4.21
CA TRP A 42 -5.39 -0.60 3.89
C TRP A 42 -5.53 -0.97 2.42
N LEU A 43 -5.02 -0.10 1.52
CA LEU A 43 -5.12 -0.30 0.08
C LEU A 43 -4.34 -1.53 -0.38
N THR A 44 -3.17 -1.73 0.21
CA THR A 44 -2.31 -2.86 -0.10
C THR A 44 -2.50 -4.01 0.88
N GLY A 45 -3.63 -4.12 1.58
CA GLY A 45 -3.89 -5.21 2.53
C GLY A 45 -4.38 -6.45 1.81
N GLU A 46 -5.51 -6.27 1.12
CA GLU A 46 -6.21 -7.32 0.38
C GLU A 46 -5.55 -7.60 -0.97
N GLN A 47 -5.52 -8.87 -1.39
CA GLN A 47 -4.88 -9.25 -2.64
C GLN A 47 -5.72 -8.83 -3.86
N SER A 48 -7.03 -9.05 -3.81
CA SER A 48 -8.01 -8.67 -4.84
C SER A 48 -7.91 -7.17 -5.17
N VAL A 49 -7.95 -6.30 -4.16
CA VAL A 49 -7.84 -4.84 -4.29
C VAL A 49 -6.52 -4.44 -4.96
N ARG A 50 -5.38 -4.96 -4.50
CA ARG A 50 -4.08 -4.62 -5.11
C ARG A 50 -3.99 -5.08 -6.56
N SER A 51 -4.44 -6.30 -6.85
CA SER A 51 -4.28 -6.93 -8.16
C SER A 51 -5.16 -6.20 -9.17
N LEU A 52 -6.39 -5.86 -8.78
CA LEU A 52 -7.28 -5.06 -9.60
C LEU A 52 -6.73 -3.65 -9.80
N LEU A 53 -6.27 -2.97 -8.74
CA LEU A 53 -5.65 -1.65 -8.88
C LEU A 53 -4.46 -1.67 -9.85
N GLY A 54 -3.54 -2.62 -9.70
CA GLY A 54 -2.40 -2.79 -10.61
C GLY A 54 -2.84 -2.94 -12.06
N ALA A 55 -3.82 -3.81 -12.34
CA ALA A 55 -4.37 -4.02 -13.68
C ALA A 55 -5.04 -2.76 -14.30
N LEU A 56 -5.51 -1.85 -13.44
CA LEU A 56 -6.11 -0.58 -13.83
C LEU A 56 -5.08 0.53 -14.10
N LEU A 57 -3.85 0.43 -13.57
CA LEU A 57 -2.80 1.43 -13.84
C LEU A 57 -2.45 1.50 -15.34
N ASP A 58 -2.56 0.36 -16.03
CA ASP A 58 -2.37 0.21 -17.48
C ASP A 58 -3.68 0.15 -18.28
N ALA A 59 -4.83 0.42 -17.64
CA ALA A 59 -6.12 0.44 -18.33
C ALA A 59 -6.33 1.74 -19.11
N ASP A 60 -7.03 1.62 -20.25
CA ASP A 60 -7.56 2.78 -20.97
C ASP A 60 -8.66 3.43 -20.12
N PRO A 61 -8.51 4.69 -19.68
CA PRO A 61 -9.50 5.37 -18.84
C PRO A 61 -10.79 5.72 -19.60
N ASP A 62 -10.78 5.70 -20.93
CA ASP A 62 -11.98 5.95 -21.75
C ASP A 62 -12.80 4.70 -22.05
N ALA A 63 -12.21 3.52 -21.83
CA ALA A 63 -12.89 2.25 -22.00
C ALA A 63 -13.86 1.94 -20.86
N ARG A 64 -14.93 1.21 -21.18
CA ARG A 64 -15.90 0.67 -20.22
C ARG A 64 -15.61 -0.82 -20.04
N TYR A 65 -15.45 -1.25 -18.80
CA TYR A 65 -15.11 -2.63 -18.46
C TYR A 65 -16.29 -3.31 -17.75
N GLY A 66 -16.65 -4.52 -18.18
CA GLY A 66 -17.47 -5.43 -17.38
C GLY A 66 -16.66 -6.09 -16.26
N GLU A 67 -17.34 -6.77 -15.33
CA GLU A 67 -16.65 -7.57 -14.29
C GLU A 67 -15.80 -8.69 -14.90
N ASP A 68 -16.25 -9.28 -16.01
CA ASP A 68 -15.54 -10.32 -16.78
C ASP A 68 -14.27 -9.79 -17.47
N ASP A 69 -14.34 -8.56 -18.01
CA ASP A 69 -13.17 -7.86 -18.54
C ASP A 69 -12.14 -7.60 -17.44
N LEU A 70 -12.59 -7.11 -16.28
CA LEU A 70 -11.72 -6.81 -15.13
C LEU A 70 -11.09 -8.08 -14.56
N ALA A 71 -11.87 -9.15 -14.38
CA ALA A 71 -11.40 -10.46 -13.93
C ALA A 71 -10.29 -11.02 -14.84
N SER A 72 -10.52 -10.94 -16.15
CA SER A 72 -9.55 -11.39 -17.15
C SER A 72 -8.24 -10.59 -17.12
N ARG A 73 -8.31 -9.28 -16.79
CA ARG A 73 -7.14 -8.40 -16.72
C ARG A 73 -6.34 -8.56 -15.43
N SER A 74 -6.99 -8.82 -14.31
CA SER A 74 -6.35 -8.88 -13.00
C SER A 74 -5.98 -10.29 -12.54
N ASP A 75 -6.29 -11.32 -13.34
CA ASP A 75 -6.15 -12.74 -12.95
C ASP A 75 -6.89 -13.07 -11.64
N LEU A 76 -8.09 -12.52 -11.50
CA LEU A 76 -8.97 -12.72 -10.35
C LEU A 76 -10.26 -13.43 -10.77
N SER A 77 -10.94 -14.08 -9.83
CA SER A 77 -12.31 -14.53 -10.04
C SER A 77 -13.30 -13.35 -10.07
N GLU A 78 -14.45 -13.50 -10.74
CA GLU A 78 -15.52 -12.49 -10.74
C GLU A 78 -15.95 -12.09 -9.31
N SER A 79 -15.99 -13.04 -8.37
CA SER A 79 -16.30 -12.75 -6.96
C SER A 79 -15.25 -11.87 -6.28
N GLU A 80 -13.95 -12.13 -6.52
CA GLU A 80 -12.87 -11.31 -5.97
C GLU A 80 -12.85 -9.91 -6.62
N VAL A 81 -13.21 -9.83 -7.90
CA VAL A 81 -13.36 -8.56 -8.61
C VAL A 81 -14.51 -7.74 -8.05
N ALA A 82 -15.68 -8.33 -7.80
CA ALA A 82 -16.82 -7.63 -7.25
C ALA A 82 -16.50 -6.98 -5.89
N GLU A 83 -15.84 -7.71 -4.99
CA GLU A 83 -15.39 -7.19 -3.68
C GLU A 83 -14.36 -6.05 -3.86
N ALA A 84 -13.39 -6.23 -4.76
CA ALA A 84 -12.38 -5.21 -5.02
C ALA A 84 -12.94 -3.94 -5.70
N ILE A 85 -13.96 -4.08 -6.55
CA ILE A 85 -14.64 -2.96 -7.21
C ILE A 85 -15.27 -2.04 -6.15
N ASP A 86 -15.97 -2.59 -5.15
CA ASP A 86 -16.63 -1.79 -4.12
C ASP A 86 -15.61 -0.96 -3.32
N ALA A 87 -14.45 -1.54 -3.00
CA ALA A 87 -13.35 -0.84 -2.35
C ALA A 87 -12.77 0.28 -3.25
N LEU A 88 -12.53 0.00 -4.53
CA LEU A 88 -11.96 0.98 -5.46
C LEU A 88 -12.95 2.08 -5.86
N ILE A 89 -14.25 1.81 -5.88
CA ILE A 89 -15.31 2.84 -6.01
C ILE A 89 -15.31 3.73 -4.78
N SER A 90 -15.20 3.16 -3.58
CA SER A 90 -15.16 3.91 -2.33
C SER A 90 -13.95 4.85 -2.24
N LEU A 91 -12.84 4.46 -2.87
CA LEU A 91 -11.65 5.31 -3.05
C LEU A 91 -11.73 6.28 -4.24
N GLY A 92 -12.83 6.24 -5.00
CA GLY A 92 -13.07 7.04 -6.18
C GLY A 92 -12.21 6.65 -7.39
N VAL A 93 -11.47 5.54 -7.35
CA VAL A 93 -10.62 5.02 -8.45
C VAL A 93 -11.46 4.52 -9.61
N LEU A 94 -12.58 3.85 -9.30
CA LEU A 94 -13.55 3.40 -10.29
C LEU A 94 -14.87 4.19 -10.17
N VAL A 95 -15.56 4.34 -11.29
CA VAL A 95 -16.92 4.88 -11.36
C VAL A 95 -17.80 3.89 -12.11
N ALA A 96 -18.97 3.59 -11.53
CA ALA A 96 -20.00 2.81 -12.21
C ALA A 96 -20.71 3.67 -13.28
N ASP A 97 -20.81 3.18 -14.50
CA ASP A 97 -21.39 3.85 -15.67
C ASP A 97 -22.20 2.83 -16.51
N ASP A 98 -23.54 2.92 -16.43
CA ASP A 98 -24.49 2.13 -17.21
C ASP A 98 -24.22 0.60 -17.24
N GLY A 99 -23.93 0.00 -16.08
CA GLY A 99 -23.67 -1.44 -15.95
C GLY A 99 -22.25 -1.87 -16.34
N ALA A 100 -21.34 -0.91 -16.47
CA ALA A 100 -19.90 -1.12 -16.62
C ALA A 100 -19.14 -0.21 -15.66
N TYR A 101 -17.81 -0.33 -15.64
CA TYR A 101 -16.90 0.46 -14.81
C TYR A 101 -15.92 1.23 -15.68
N ARG A 102 -15.60 2.47 -15.26
CA ARG A 102 -14.55 3.31 -15.84
C ARG A 102 -13.51 3.68 -14.79
N VAL A 103 -12.26 3.80 -15.22
CA VAL A 103 -11.20 4.40 -14.39
C VAL A 103 -11.44 5.90 -14.29
N ASN A 104 -11.39 6.42 -13.06
CA ASN A 104 -11.38 7.85 -12.80
C ASN A 104 -9.93 8.36 -12.77
N GLU A 105 -9.45 8.87 -13.91
CA GLU A 105 -8.09 9.40 -14.03
C GLU A 105 -7.80 10.61 -13.12
N HIS A 106 -8.85 11.26 -12.60
CA HIS A 106 -8.74 12.39 -11.68
C HIS A 106 -8.74 11.96 -10.20
N ALA A 107 -8.89 10.67 -9.91
CA ALA A 107 -8.82 10.17 -8.54
C ALA A 107 -7.40 10.33 -8.00
N ILE A 108 -7.28 11.00 -6.84
CA ILE A 108 -5.98 11.25 -6.21
C ILE A 108 -5.28 9.92 -5.85
N VAL A 109 -6.06 8.93 -5.40
CA VAL A 109 -5.54 7.58 -5.11
C VAL A 109 -4.98 6.91 -6.36
N TYR A 110 -5.70 6.97 -7.49
CA TYR A 110 -5.24 6.41 -8.77
C TYR A 110 -3.95 7.09 -9.23
N HIS A 111 -3.90 8.42 -9.19
CA HIS A 111 -2.70 9.18 -9.54
C HIS A 111 -1.51 8.81 -8.66
N ALA A 112 -1.68 8.77 -7.34
CA ALA A 112 -0.60 8.41 -6.41
C ALA A 112 -0.11 6.97 -6.63
N ALA A 113 -1.00 6.02 -6.90
CA ALA A 113 -0.64 4.64 -7.20
C ALA A 113 0.15 4.52 -8.52
N ARG A 114 -0.27 5.25 -9.56
CA ARG A 114 0.43 5.29 -10.85
C ARG A 114 1.83 5.88 -10.73
N GLU A 115 1.96 7.00 -10.03
CA GLU A 115 3.26 7.64 -9.79
C GLU A 115 4.18 6.80 -8.91
N LEU A 116 3.63 6.10 -7.91
CA LEU A 116 4.37 5.12 -7.12
C LEU A 116 4.90 3.98 -8.00
N SER A 117 4.07 3.42 -8.87
CA SER A 117 4.49 2.34 -9.78
C SER A 117 5.64 2.81 -10.68
N ALA A 118 5.49 3.98 -11.33
CA ALA A 118 6.53 4.57 -12.17
C ALA A 118 7.83 4.88 -11.40
N ALA A 119 7.74 5.33 -10.15
CA ALA A 119 8.90 5.58 -9.30
C ALA A 119 9.67 4.28 -8.99
N VAL A 120 8.96 3.18 -8.72
CA VAL A 120 9.56 1.86 -8.53
C VAL A 120 10.22 1.38 -9.82
N GLU A 121 9.55 1.47 -10.96
CA GLU A 121 10.11 1.06 -12.26
C GLU A 121 11.38 1.82 -12.63
N THR A 122 11.46 3.12 -12.29
CA THR A 122 12.64 3.96 -12.54
C THR A 122 13.89 3.48 -11.79
N THR A 123 13.74 2.73 -10.70
CA THR A 123 14.87 2.13 -9.97
C THR A 123 15.51 0.96 -10.74
N GLY A 124 14.83 0.43 -11.75
CA GLY A 124 15.23 -0.79 -12.45
C GLY A 124 15.07 -2.07 -11.64
N ALA A 125 14.36 -2.01 -10.50
CA ALA A 125 14.19 -3.14 -9.59
C ALA A 125 13.20 -4.24 -10.04
N PRO A 126 12.16 -3.97 -10.86
CA PRO A 126 11.34 -5.04 -11.42
C PRO A 126 11.83 -5.46 -12.81
N ASP A 127 12.30 -6.71 -12.96
CA ASP A 127 12.34 -7.39 -14.25
C ASP A 127 10.93 -7.94 -14.53
N ASP A 128 10.21 -7.34 -15.48
CA ASP A 128 8.91 -7.82 -16.00
C ASP A 128 7.72 -7.82 -15.01
N GLU A 129 7.75 -7.04 -13.92
CA GLU A 129 6.63 -6.85 -12.97
C GLU A 129 6.22 -5.37 -12.89
N ASP A 130 4.92 -5.08 -12.74
CA ASP A 130 4.44 -3.72 -12.45
C ASP A 130 5.04 -3.21 -11.12
N GLY A 131 5.39 -1.94 -11.05
CA GLY A 131 6.06 -1.35 -9.89
C GLY A 131 5.26 -1.48 -8.58
N LEU A 132 3.94 -1.27 -8.61
CA LEU A 132 3.09 -1.42 -7.42
C LEU A 132 2.99 -2.90 -7.01
N ALA A 133 2.82 -3.81 -7.97
CA ALA A 133 2.83 -5.25 -7.71
C ALA A 133 4.15 -5.69 -7.07
N TYR A 134 5.29 -5.28 -7.64
CA TYR A 134 6.62 -5.57 -7.13
C TYR A 134 6.77 -5.14 -5.67
N LEU A 135 6.37 -3.90 -5.36
CA LEU A 135 6.49 -3.33 -4.02
C LEU A 135 5.58 -4.03 -3.01
N ALA A 136 4.32 -4.27 -3.38
CA ALA A 136 3.27 -4.68 -2.46
C ALA A 136 3.10 -6.21 -2.34
N ARG A 137 3.78 -7.01 -3.17
CA ARG A 137 3.69 -8.48 -3.19
C ARG A 137 3.97 -9.13 -1.83
N LEU A 138 4.99 -8.65 -1.13
CA LEU A 138 5.44 -9.24 0.13
C LEU A 138 4.89 -8.47 1.32
N GLU A 139 4.15 -9.15 2.19
CA GLU A 139 3.61 -8.55 3.41
C GLU A 139 4.69 -7.94 4.31
N SER A 140 5.85 -8.59 4.43
CA SER A 140 7.00 -8.06 5.17
C SER A 140 7.45 -6.71 4.63
N VAL A 141 7.52 -6.55 3.31
CA VAL A 141 7.90 -5.28 2.67
C VAL A 141 6.83 -4.21 2.95
N ARG A 142 5.54 -4.57 2.85
CA ARG A 142 4.43 -3.66 3.17
C ARG A 142 4.49 -3.15 4.60
N LEU A 143 4.70 -4.04 5.57
CA LEU A 143 4.82 -3.69 6.99
C LEU A 143 6.09 -2.87 7.28
N MET A 144 7.19 -3.17 6.60
CA MET A 144 8.41 -2.38 6.73
C MET A 144 8.21 -0.96 6.20
N LEU A 145 7.61 -0.80 5.01
CA LEU A 145 7.26 0.51 4.46
C LEU A 145 6.28 1.28 5.36
N ASP A 146 5.27 0.60 5.89
CA ASP A 146 4.30 1.18 6.81
C ASP A 146 4.92 1.75 8.08
N ALA A 147 5.95 1.09 8.61
CA ALA A 147 6.68 1.61 9.76
C ALA A 147 7.54 2.83 9.42
N LEU A 148 8.09 2.86 8.20
CA LEU A 148 8.92 3.97 7.73
C LEU A 148 8.12 5.23 7.37
N LEU A 149 6.79 5.14 7.22
CA LEU A 149 5.92 6.32 7.08
C LEU A 149 6.04 7.29 8.25
N GLU A 150 6.30 6.77 9.46
CA GLU A 150 6.38 7.54 10.71
C GLU A 150 7.81 7.66 11.24
N ALA A 151 8.79 7.06 10.54
CA ALA A 151 10.18 7.11 10.96
C ALA A 151 10.75 8.52 10.80
N ASP A 152 11.53 8.97 11.79
CA ASP A 152 12.28 10.21 11.69
C ASP A 152 13.37 10.05 10.61
N PRO A 153 13.45 10.94 9.61
CA PRO A 153 14.43 10.82 8.53
C PRO A 153 15.89 10.87 9.00
N ASP A 154 16.15 11.50 10.14
CA ASP A 154 17.49 11.58 10.73
C ASP A 154 17.79 10.41 11.69
N GLN A 155 16.82 9.51 11.91
CA GLN A 155 16.99 8.34 12.77
C GLN A 155 17.81 7.27 12.06
N SER A 156 18.90 6.85 12.71
CA SER A 156 19.61 5.64 12.34
C SER A 156 18.91 4.42 12.93
N LEU A 157 18.74 3.37 12.11
CA LEU A 157 18.02 2.15 12.41
C LEU A 157 18.92 0.94 12.17
N THR A 158 19.08 0.09 13.17
CA THR A 158 19.61 -1.26 12.99
C THR A 158 18.54 -2.20 12.42
N GLN A 159 18.91 -3.39 11.96
CA GLN A 159 17.91 -4.44 11.64
C GLN A 159 17.06 -4.84 12.85
N GLU A 160 17.61 -4.71 14.07
CA GLU A 160 16.87 -4.94 15.31
C GLU A 160 15.81 -3.86 15.50
N ASP A 161 16.13 -2.59 15.26
CA ASP A 161 15.17 -1.50 15.36
C ASP A 161 14.04 -1.67 14.33
N VAL A 162 14.37 -2.03 13.08
CA VAL A 162 13.35 -2.34 12.05
C VAL A 162 12.48 -3.52 12.48
N HIS A 163 13.05 -4.57 13.06
CA HIS A 163 12.27 -5.70 13.61
C HIS A 163 11.28 -5.23 14.70
N LEU A 164 11.74 -4.41 15.64
CA LEU A 164 10.92 -3.91 16.75
C LEU A 164 9.83 -2.95 16.27
N LEU A 165 10.14 -2.06 15.33
CA LEU A 165 9.18 -1.08 14.78
C LEU A 165 8.08 -1.71 13.93
N THR A 166 8.42 -2.77 13.20
CA THR A 166 7.53 -3.38 12.20
C THR A 166 6.80 -4.62 12.71
N GLY A 167 7.35 -5.30 13.72
CA GLY A 167 6.92 -6.64 14.13
C GLY A 167 7.27 -7.74 13.12
N VAL A 168 7.95 -7.41 12.01
CA VAL A 168 8.43 -8.39 11.03
C VAL A 168 9.59 -9.16 11.62
N SER A 169 9.56 -10.50 11.56
CA SER A 169 10.66 -11.32 12.10
C SER A 169 12.04 -10.91 11.55
N ARG A 170 13.08 -10.94 12.40
CA ARG A 170 14.48 -10.63 12.02
C ARG A 170 14.93 -11.28 10.71
N LYS A 171 14.57 -12.55 10.49
CA LYS A 171 14.90 -13.26 9.24
C LYS A 171 14.27 -12.60 8.01
N ARG A 172 13.01 -12.16 8.11
CA ARG A 172 12.33 -11.47 7.01
C ARG A 172 12.84 -10.04 6.83
N VAL A 173 13.19 -9.34 7.91
CA VAL A 173 13.87 -8.04 7.82
C VAL A 173 15.18 -8.20 7.05
N TRP A 174 16.04 -9.14 7.46
CA TRP A 174 17.29 -9.45 6.78
C TRP A 174 17.11 -9.81 5.29
N LEU A 175 16.05 -10.55 4.96
CA LEU A 175 15.75 -10.93 3.57
C LEU A 175 15.23 -9.79 2.69
N HIS A 176 14.69 -8.72 3.27
CA HIS A 176 13.92 -7.71 2.54
C HIS A 176 14.39 -6.27 2.74
N VAL A 177 15.30 -6.02 3.68
CA VAL A 177 15.88 -4.69 3.88
C VAL A 177 16.67 -4.24 2.67
N GLU A 178 17.42 -5.14 2.02
CA GLU A 178 18.14 -4.87 0.77
C GLU A 178 17.21 -4.39 -0.33
N LYS A 179 15.99 -4.95 -0.42
CA LYS A 179 14.98 -4.46 -1.37
C LYS A 179 14.60 -3.00 -1.11
N LEU A 180 14.51 -2.57 0.15
CA LEU A 180 14.24 -1.17 0.49
C LEU A 180 15.44 -0.27 0.18
N VAL A 181 16.66 -0.80 0.29
CA VAL A 181 17.89 -0.11 -0.14
C VAL A 181 17.93 0.05 -1.65
N ASP A 182 17.66 -1.03 -2.41
CA ASP A 182 17.61 -1.01 -3.88
C ASP A 182 16.55 -0.03 -4.41
N LEU A 183 15.43 0.12 -3.68
CA LEU A 183 14.37 1.09 -3.98
C LEU A 183 14.70 2.52 -3.52
N GLY A 184 15.85 2.72 -2.86
CA GLY A 184 16.26 4.00 -2.27
C GLY A 184 15.36 4.47 -1.13
N VAL A 185 14.55 3.59 -0.54
CA VAL A 185 13.71 3.89 0.65
C VAL A 185 14.58 3.96 1.90
N LEU A 186 15.60 3.10 1.97
CA LEU A 186 16.64 3.14 2.98
C LEU A 186 18.00 3.39 2.32
N GLU A 187 18.91 4.00 3.05
CA GLU A 187 20.31 4.12 2.67
C GLU A 187 21.18 3.43 3.72
N GLU A 188 22.17 2.65 3.27
CA GLU A 188 23.15 2.04 4.17
C GLU A 188 24.06 3.12 4.78
N SER A 189 24.18 3.10 6.11
CA SER A 189 25.07 3.95 6.88
C SER A 189 25.92 3.10 7.84
N GLY A 190 26.95 2.44 7.28
CA GLY A 190 27.78 1.50 8.03
C GLY A 190 27.06 0.17 8.25
N ASP A 191 26.82 -0.18 9.51
CA ASP A 191 26.05 -1.38 9.91
C ASP A 191 24.55 -1.05 10.18
N GLU A 192 24.14 0.19 9.89
CA GLU A 192 22.82 0.74 10.15
C GLU A 192 22.18 1.26 8.85
N TYR A 193 20.93 1.67 8.93
CA TYR A 193 20.14 2.23 7.84
C TYR A 193 19.56 3.58 8.25
N VAL A 194 19.52 4.51 7.32
CA VAL A 194 18.75 5.76 7.46
C VAL A 194 17.65 5.80 6.42
N VAL A 195 16.57 6.54 6.70
CA VAL A 195 15.51 6.75 5.72
C VAL A 195 16.05 7.61 4.58
N GLY A 196 15.84 7.19 3.33
CA GLY A 196 16.27 7.95 2.16
C GLY A 196 15.48 9.27 2.04
N PRO A 197 16.07 10.44 2.34
CA PRO A 197 15.33 11.69 2.45
C PRO A 197 14.79 12.18 1.08
N ASP A 198 15.47 11.79 0.01
CA ASP A 198 15.13 12.15 -1.36
C ASP A 198 14.42 11.02 -2.12
N SER A 199 14.07 9.93 -1.43
CA SER A 199 13.45 8.73 -2.01
C SER A 199 12.14 9.05 -2.75
N PRO A 200 12.09 8.93 -4.08
CA PRO A 200 10.84 9.11 -4.82
C PRO A 200 9.82 8.04 -4.47
N VAL A 201 10.27 6.80 -4.21
CA VAL A 201 9.42 5.68 -3.82
C VAL A 201 8.76 5.98 -2.48
N LEU A 202 9.52 6.32 -1.43
CA LEU A 202 8.93 6.61 -0.12
C LEU A 202 7.96 7.80 -0.17
N ARG A 203 8.32 8.86 -0.90
CA ARG A 203 7.45 10.03 -1.09
C ARG A 203 6.10 9.66 -1.71
N TRP A 204 6.09 8.77 -2.69
CA TRP A 204 4.85 8.31 -3.31
C TRP A 204 4.09 7.29 -2.46
N VAL A 205 4.77 6.48 -1.64
CA VAL A 205 4.09 5.67 -0.60
C VAL A 205 3.38 6.58 0.41
N GLN A 206 4.04 7.65 0.90
CA GLN A 206 3.42 8.65 1.79
C GLN A 206 2.25 9.39 1.12
N SER A 207 2.39 9.72 -0.17
CA SER A 207 1.32 10.39 -0.92
C SER A 207 0.11 9.47 -1.14
N LEU A 208 0.35 8.20 -1.44
CA LEU A 208 -0.70 7.19 -1.59
C LEU A 208 -1.40 6.92 -0.26
N ASP A 209 -0.64 6.80 0.83
CA ASP A 209 -1.15 6.71 2.19
C ASP A 209 -2.12 7.85 2.52
N ALA A 210 -1.66 9.10 2.37
CA ALA A 210 -2.48 10.27 2.63
C ALA A 210 -3.71 10.37 1.70
N ALA A 211 -3.58 9.95 0.43
CA ALA A 211 -4.68 9.95 -0.52
C ALA A 211 -5.78 8.95 -0.11
N VAL A 212 -5.40 7.75 0.34
CA VAL A 212 -6.35 6.74 0.84
C VAL A 212 -7.03 7.25 2.09
N VAL A 213 -6.27 7.75 3.08
CA VAL A 213 -6.84 8.33 4.31
C VAL A 213 -7.84 9.45 3.99
N GLY A 214 -7.47 10.35 3.07
CA GLY A 214 -8.34 11.44 2.63
C GLY A 214 -9.62 10.93 1.95
N ALA A 215 -9.52 9.93 1.08
CA ALA A 215 -10.67 9.35 0.38
C ALA A 215 -11.62 8.61 1.33
N THR A 216 -11.09 7.87 2.30
CA THR A 216 -11.91 7.12 3.28
C THR A 216 -12.58 8.02 4.31
N LEU A 217 -11.98 9.17 4.65
CA LEU A 217 -12.53 10.11 5.62
C LEU A 217 -13.40 11.20 4.98
N ALA A 218 -13.34 11.35 3.65
CA ALA A 218 -14.22 12.26 2.95
C ALA A 218 -15.67 11.77 3.11
N PRO A 219 -16.63 12.66 3.43
CA PRO A 219 -18.03 12.27 3.46
C PRO A 219 -18.40 11.74 2.08
N SER A 220 -18.89 10.50 2.02
CA SER A 220 -19.38 9.88 0.80
C SER A 220 -20.38 10.84 0.16
N HIS A 221 -20.04 11.40 -1.00
CA HIS A 221 -20.98 12.25 -1.71
C HIS A 221 -22.20 11.39 -2.11
N PRO A 222 -23.44 11.81 -1.78
CA PRO A 222 -24.65 11.08 -2.12
C PRO A 222 -24.93 11.08 -3.63
#